data_AF-A0ABD3JCU5-F1
#
_entry.id   AF-A0ABD3JCU5-F1
#
_cell.length_a   1.000
_cell.length_b   1.000
_cell.length_c   1.000
_cell.angle_alpha   90.00
_cell.angle_beta   90.00
_cell.angle_gamma   90.00
#
_symmetry.space_group_name_H-M   'P 1'
#
loop_
_entity.id
_entity.type
_entity.pdbx_description
1 polymer ?
#
loop_
_entity_poly.entity_id
_entity_poly.type
_entity_poly.pdbx_seq_one_letter_code
_entity_poly.pdbx_strand_id
1 'polypeptide(L)'
;MPSTTPRSLSPCAPLFLFCLVCCPLIPSVAHMSFNISSFHTDLSDILYEGVATLAYGYVNLTKCNTPPHFWVGRIQYAKHVPIWDTLTGRQADFSIRFCSLLTRTTRFPFTIDNDSFGLYSDGIAFFLAPTSMPILPNSGGGFLGLFNASIASEGPQNRIVMVEFDTYVNPEFNPPVHHIGINKNEFS
;
A
#
# COMPACT_ATOMS: atom_id res chain seq x y z
N MET A 1 73.66 22.24 22.63
CA MET A 1 72.58 22.21 21.61
C MET A 1 71.58 21.14 22.02
N PRO A 2 70.30 21.47 22.28
CA PRO A 2 69.31 20.46 22.62
C PRO A 2 68.85 19.74 21.35
N SER A 3 69.05 18.42 21.33
CA SER A 3 68.54 17.53 20.30
C SER A 3 67.02 17.39 20.45
N THR A 4 66.27 17.94 19.50
CA THR A 4 64.83 17.72 19.36
C THR A 4 64.60 16.39 18.66
N THR A 5 64.14 15.39 19.42
CA THR A 5 63.65 14.13 18.85
C THR A 5 62.28 14.34 18.18
N PRO A 6 62.06 13.82 16.96
CA PRO A 6 60.77 13.94 16.29
C PRO A 6 59.73 13.07 17.00
N ARG A 7 58.59 13.68 17.34
CA ARG A 7 57.43 12.96 17.88
C ARG A 7 56.88 12.05 16.77
N SER A 8 57.10 10.76 16.94
CA SER A 8 56.48 9.70 16.14
C SER A 8 54.95 9.78 16.29
N LEU A 9 54.26 10.01 15.18
CA LEU A 9 52.80 9.92 15.12
C LEU A 9 52.39 8.46 15.36
N SER A 10 51.46 8.24 16.30
CA SER A 10 50.96 6.91 16.62
C SER A 10 50.34 6.25 15.38
N PRO A 11 50.73 5.02 15.02
CA PRO A 11 50.16 4.29 13.87
C PRO A 11 48.66 3.98 14.04
N CYS A 12 48.12 4.19 15.24
CA CYS A 12 46.69 3.99 15.52
C CYS A 12 45.80 5.09 14.88
N ALA A 13 46.31 6.31 14.72
CA ALA A 13 45.57 7.42 14.13
C ALA A 13 45.29 7.26 12.62
N PRO A 14 46.27 6.89 11.75
CA PRO A 14 46.00 6.64 10.34
C PRO A 14 45.12 5.41 10.10
N LEU A 15 45.18 4.40 10.97
CA LEU A 15 44.32 3.20 10.88
C LEU A 15 42.84 3.56 11.11
N PHE A 16 42.56 4.40 12.09
CA PHE A 16 41.20 4.91 12.37
C PHE A 16 40.64 5.73 11.21
N LEU A 17 41.47 6.57 10.59
CA LEU A 17 41.06 7.40 9.44
C LEU A 17 40.78 6.55 8.20
N PHE A 18 41.57 5.50 7.95
CA PHE A 18 41.34 4.56 6.85
C PHE A 18 40.05 3.75 7.04
N CYS A 19 39.73 3.32 8.27
CA CYS A 19 38.46 2.64 8.57
C CYS A 19 37.22 3.50 8.29
N LEU A 20 37.28 4.81 8.50
CA LEU A 20 36.19 5.74 8.18
C LEU A 20 36.02 5.98 6.67
N VAL A 21 37.10 5.91 5.89
CA VAL A 21 37.06 6.05 4.43
C VAL A 21 36.61 4.75 3.74
N CYS A 22 36.92 3.58 4.33
CA CYS A 22 36.58 2.27 3.79
C CYS A 22 35.26 1.69 4.33
N CYS A 23 34.63 2.32 5.32
CA CYS A 23 33.23 2.06 5.65
C CYS A 23 32.37 3.07 4.90
N PRO A 24 31.94 2.80 3.65
CA PRO A 24 30.81 3.55 3.13
C PRO A 24 29.71 3.41 4.18
N LEU A 25 29.24 4.54 4.71
CA LEU A 25 28.01 4.59 5.50
C LEU A 25 26.96 3.86 4.67
N ILE A 26 26.69 2.60 4.99
CA ILE A 26 25.65 1.84 4.32
C ILE A 26 24.39 2.66 4.62
N PRO A 27 23.70 3.22 3.61
CA PRO A 27 22.43 3.87 3.86
C PRO A 27 21.52 2.78 4.42
N SER A 28 21.34 2.79 5.75
CA SER A 28 20.33 1.98 6.40
C SER A 28 19.02 2.67 6.07
N VAL A 29 18.25 2.07 5.17
CA VAL A 29 16.87 2.49 4.96
C VAL A 29 16.13 2.12 6.24
N ALA A 30 15.50 3.11 6.88
CA ALA A 30 14.70 2.87 8.07
C ALA A 30 13.59 1.88 7.72
N HIS A 31 13.62 0.69 8.33
CA HIS A 31 12.57 -0.31 8.15
C HIS A 31 11.26 0.23 8.74
N MET A 32 10.20 0.26 7.93
CA MET A 32 8.86 0.63 8.36
C MET A 32 8.05 -0.62 8.66
N SER A 33 7.50 -0.70 9.86
CA SER A 33 6.50 -1.70 10.21
C SER A 33 5.40 -1.07 11.04
N PHE A 34 4.17 -1.51 10.78
CA PHE A 34 3.00 -1.18 11.59
C PHE A 34 2.09 -2.40 11.65
N ASN A 35 1.26 -2.45 12.68
CA ASN A 35 0.30 -3.52 12.89
C ASN A 35 -1.02 -2.90 13.35
N ILE A 36 -2.10 -3.24 12.65
CA ILE A 36 -3.46 -2.80 12.96
C ILE A 36 -4.23 -4.04 13.40
N SER A 37 -4.37 -4.20 14.71
CA SER A 37 -5.11 -5.32 15.31
C SER A 37 -6.61 -5.12 15.28
N SER A 38 -7.06 -3.86 15.26
CA SER A 38 -8.47 -3.48 15.29
C SER A 38 -8.62 -2.02 14.85
N PHE A 39 -9.72 -1.69 14.18
CA PHE A 39 -10.00 -0.33 13.74
C PHE A 39 -10.80 0.42 14.82
N HIS A 40 -10.33 1.61 15.20
CA HIS A 40 -10.93 2.50 16.19
C HIS A 40 -10.80 3.97 15.78
N THR A 41 -11.58 4.85 16.42
CA THR A 41 -11.65 6.29 16.12
C THR A 41 -10.33 7.02 16.31
N ASP A 42 -9.44 6.49 17.15
CA ASP A 42 -8.24 7.19 17.60
C ASP A 42 -7.01 6.86 16.74
N LEU A 43 -7.20 6.11 15.64
CA LEU A 43 -6.13 5.78 14.70
C LEU A 43 -5.88 6.95 13.73
N SER A 44 -4.99 7.86 14.12
CA SER A 44 -4.51 8.96 13.25
C SER A 44 -3.74 8.48 12.02
N ASP A 45 -3.30 7.22 12.02
CA ASP A 45 -2.46 6.63 10.98
C ASP A 45 -3.26 6.05 9.80
N ILE A 46 -4.60 6.08 9.85
CA ILE A 46 -5.48 5.59 8.77
C ILE A 46 -6.41 6.70 8.30
N LEU A 47 -6.37 6.96 7.00
CA LEU A 47 -7.27 7.87 6.31
C LEU A 47 -8.47 7.08 5.81
N TYR A 48 -9.67 7.58 6.07
CA TYR A 48 -10.93 7.03 5.59
C TYR A 48 -11.49 7.99 4.54
N GLU A 49 -11.85 7.45 3.38
CA GLU A 49 -12.30 8.25 2.23
C GLU A 49 -13.54 7.64 1.59
N GLY A 50 -14.26 8.50 0.84
CA GLY A 50 -15.51 8.11 0.20
C GLY A 50 -16.56 7.77 1.25
N VAL A 51 -17.21 6.62 1.11
CA VAL A 51 -18.20 6.13 2.08
C VAL A 51 -17.65 5.13 3.09
N ALA A 52 -16.33 4.94 3.15
CA ALA A 52 -15.73 4.07 4.14
C ALA A 52 -16.09 4.54 5.55
N THR A 53 -16.65 3.64 6.34
CA THR A 53 -17.09 3.93 7.71
C THR A 53 -16.47 2.97 8.69
N LEU A 54 -16.09 3.53 9.83
CA LEU A 54 -15.62 2.75 10.96
C LEU A 54 -16.79 1.98 11.59
N ALA A 55 -16.57 0.70 11.86
CA ALA A 55 -17.41 -0.12 12.72
C ALA A 55 -16.57 -0.66 13.89
N TYR A 56 -17.21 -1.23 14.91
CA TYR A 56 -16.52 -1.69 16.12
C TYR A 56 -15.48 -2.78 15.81
N GLY A 57 -14.24 -2.36 15.59
CA GLY A 57 -13.07 -3.18 15.35
C GLY A 57 -12.76 -3.53 13.89
N TYR A 58 -13.54 -3.03 12.93
CA TYR A 58 -13.37 -3.27 11.49
C TYR A 58 -13.82 -2.05 10.67
N VAL A 59 -13.59 -2.08 9.35
CA VAL A 59 -14.02 -1.01 8.44
C VAL A 59 -15.03 -1.57 7.45
N ASN A 60 -16.15 -0.87 7.30
CA ASN A 60 -17.06 -1.05 6.18
C ASN A 60 -16.60 -0.14 5.04
N LEU A 61 -15.99 -0.72 4.01
CA LEU A 61 -15.59 0.05 2.82
C LEU A 61 -16.82 0.55 2.07
N THR A 62 -17.81 -0.32 1.87
CA THR A 62 -19.08 0.01 1.24
C THR A 62 -20.23 -0.54 2.07
N LYS A 63 -21.42 0.05 1.92
CA LYS A 63 -22.63 -0.47 2.54
C LYS A 63 -23.41 -1.29 1.52
N CYS A 64 -23.81 -2.49 1.91
CA CYS A 64 -24.67 -3.33 1.10
C CYS A 64 -26.11 -2.78 1.11
N ASN A 65 -26.81 -2.90 -0.02
CA ASN A 65 -28.28 -2.79 -0.12
C ASN A 65 -28.95 -1.43 0.12
N THR A 66 -28.25 -0.30 -0.05
CA THR A 66 -28.91 1.02 -0.01
C THR A 66 -28.53 1.88 -1.22
N PRO A 67 -29.51 2.32 -2.04
CA PRO A 67 -29.27 3.34 -3.05
C PRO A 67 -28.66 4.62 -2.44
N PRO A 68 -27.87 5.39 -3.23
CA PRO A 68 -27.45 5.13 -4.61
C PRO A 68 -26.50 3.92 -4.77
N HIS A 69 -26.44 3.35 -5.97
CA HIS A 69 -25.46 2.32 -6.33
C HIS A 69 -24.07 2.93 -6.57
N PHE A 70 -23.04 2.09 -6.76
CA PHE A 70 -21.65 2.50 -7.08
C PHE A 70 -20.92 3.24 -5.95
N TRP A 71 -21.18 2.85 -4.70
CA TRP A 71 -20.45 3.34 -3.55
C TRP A 71 -18.96 3.03 -3.68
N VAL A 72 -18.14 4.06 -3.43
CA VAL A 72 -16.69 3.91 -3.31
C VAL A 72 -16.30 4.28 -1.89
N GLY A 73 -15.66 3.36 -1.19
CA GLY A 73 -14.97 3.67 0.05
C GLY A 73 -13.57 3.10 0.03
N ARG A 74 -12.66 3.85 0.61
CA ARG A 74 -11.23 3.57 0.58
C ARG A 74 -10.63 3.87 1.95
N ILE A 75 -9.64 3.07 2.34
CA ILE A 75 -8.77 3.38 3.45
C ILE A 75 -7.32 3.40 3.00
N GLN A 76 -6.53 4.31 3.57
CA GLN A 76 -5.11 4.45 3.26
C GLN A 76 -4.29 4.63 4.53
N TYR A 77 -3.04 4.17 4.51
CA TYR A 77 -2.09 4.52 5.55
C TYR A 77 -1.70 6.00 5.39
N ALA A 78 -1.81 6.78 6.47
CA ALA A 78 -1.67 8.23 6.42
C ALA A 78 -0.22 8.70 6.18
N LYS A 79 0.77 7.85 6.48
CA LYS A 79 2.19 8.19 6.34
C LYS A 79 2.72 7.71 5.00
N HIS A 80 3.59 8.53 4.39
CA HIS A 80 4.29 8.16 3.17
C HIS A 80 5.17 6.93 3.40
N VAL A 81 5.09 5.97 2.47
CA VAL A 81 5.91 4.76 2.45
C VAL A 81 6.91 4.89 1.30
N PRO A 82 8.21 5.11 1.55
CA PRO A 82 9.22 5.16 0.50
C PRO A 82 9.42 3.77 -0.10
N ILE A 83 9.03 3.58 -1.37
CA ILE A 83 9.18 2.29 -2.07
C ILE A 83 10.46 2.19 -2.91
N TRP A 84 11.15 3.31 -3.15
CA TRP A 84 12.45 3.35 -3.82
C TRP A 84 13.23 4.63 -3.48
N ASP A 85 14.56 4.56 -3.61
CA ASP A 85 15.48 5.69 -3.46
C ASP A 85 16.03 6.10 -4.83
N THR A 86 15.80 7.36 -5.21
CA THR A 86 16.22 7.91 -6.51
C THR A 86 17.72 8.11 -6.63
N LEU A 87 18.41 8.34 -5.51
CA LEU A 87 19.85 8.61 -5.46
C LEU A 87 20.64 7.30 -5.52
N THR A 88 20.18 6.27 -4.82
CA THR A 88 20.90 4.98 -4.75
C THR A 88 20.35 3.92 -5.70
N GLY A 89 19.18 4.15 -6.30
CA GLY A 89 18.49 3.16 -7.14
C GLY A 89 17.98 1.93 -6.38
N ARG A 90 17.92 2.00 -5.04
CA ARG A 90 17.49 0.86 -4.20
C ARG A 90 15.98 0.81 -4.16
N GLN A 91 15.41 -0.39 -4.18
CA GLN A 91 13.98 -0.63 -4.07
C GLN A 91 13.67 -1.21 -2.68
N ALA A 92 12.48 -0.93 -2.18
CA ALA A 92 12.01 -1.49 -0.93
C ALA A 92 11.41 -2.88 -1.16
N ASP A 93 11.84 -3.83 -0.34
CA ASP A 93 11.10 -5.09 -0.16
C ASP A 93 10.04 -4.88 0.92
N PHE A 94 8.82 -5.33 0.66
CA PHE A 94 7.72 -5.24 1.63
C PHE A 94 6.92 -6.54 1.70
N SER A 95 6.28 -6.75 2.85
CA SER A 95 5.34 -7.86 3.02
C SER A 95 4.14 -7.38 3.81
N ILE A 96 2.95 -7.75 3.36
CA ILE A 96 1.69 -7.47 4.05
C ILE A 96 1.14 -8.81 4.52
N ARG A 97 0.75 -8.89 5.80
CA ARG A 97 0.19 -10.09 6.40
C ARG A 97 -1.10 -9.76 7.11
N PHE A 98 -2.10 -10.60 6.84
CA PHE A 98 -3.39 -10.55 7.49
C PHE A 98 -3.55 -11.78 8.38
N CYS A 99 -3.89 -11.55 9.65
CA CYS A 99 -4.04 -12.62 10.63
C CYS A 99 -5.30 -12.37 11.46
N SER A 100 -6.18 -13.37 11.54
CA SER A 100 -7.29 -13.33 12.49
C SER A 100 -6.74 -13.63 13.89
N LEU A 101 -6.81 -12.64 14.78
CA LEU A 101 -6.36 -12.81 16.18
C LEU A 101 -7.17 -13.88 16.91
N LEU A 102 -8.44 -14.06 16.54
CA LEU A 102 -9.35 -15.03 17.16
C LEU A 102 -8.98 -16.47 16.83
N THR A 103 -8.53 -16.77 15.60
CA THR A 103 -8.28 -18.15 15.17
C THR A 103 -6.81 -18.50 15.00
N ARG A 104 -5.90 -17.52 15.16
CA ARG A 104 -4.46 -17.66 14.90
C ARG A 104 -4.17 -18.33 13.54
N THR A 105 -5.03 -18.07 12.56
CA THR A 105 -4.93 -18.60 11.21
C THR A 105 -4.86 -17.44 10.23
N THR A 106 -4.08 -17.62 9.16
CA THR A 106 -4.17 -16.76 7.99
C THR A 106 -5.57 -16.91 7.40
N ARG A 107 -6.37 -15.85 7.48
CA ARG A 107 -7.65 -15.73 6.80
C ARG A 107 -7.60 -14.47 5.92
N PHE A 108 -8.42 -14.44 4.88
CA PHE A 108 -8.63 -13.21 4.13
C PHE A 108 -9.14 -12.12 5.09
N PRO A 109 -8.58 -10.89 5.02
CA PRO A 109 -8.89 -9.83 5.99
C PRO A 109 -10.24 -9.17 5.75
N PHE A 110 -10.98 -9.61 4.74
CA PHE A 110 -12.22 -8.99 4.30
C PHE A 110 -13.28 -10.05 4.02
N THR A 111 -14.51 -9.58 3.93
CA THR A 111 -15.65 -10.34 3.43
C THR A 111 -16.35 -9.46 2.41
N ILE A 112 -16.81 -10.06 1.32
CA ILE A 112 -17.67 -9.40 0.34
C ILE A 112 -19.03 -10.07 0.50
N ASP A 113 -20.02 -9.30 0.94
CA ASP A 113 -21.38 -9.77 1.09
C ASP A 113 -22.17 -9.56 -0.20
N ASN A 114 -23.14 -10.43 -0.46
CA ASN A 114 -24.03 -10.28 -1.59
C ASN A 114 -25.15 -9.27 -1.31
N ASP A 115 -25.78 -8.81 -2.39
CA ASP A 115 -26.95 -7.95 -2.33
C ASP A 115 -28.23 -8.72 -1.97
N SER A 116 -29.36 -8.01 -1.88
CA SER A 116 -30.67 -8.61 -1.60
C SER A 116 -31.13 -9.65 -2.64
N PHE A 117 -30.51 -9.68 -3.82
CA PHE A 117 -30.78 -10.63 -4.90
C PHE A 117 -29.78 -11.80 -4.91
N GLY A 118 -28.83 -11.81 -3.97
CA GLY A 118 -27.81 -12.84 -3.86
C GLY A 118 -26.63 -12.65 -4.81
N LEU A 119 -26.48 -11.48 -5.43
CA LEU A 119 -25.41 -11.14 -6.36
C LEU A 119 -24.24 -10.47 -5.63
N TYR A 120 -23.01 -10.82 -6.02
CA TYR A 120 -21.80 -10.15 -5.54
C TYR A 120 -21.38 -9.08 -6.54
N SER A 121 -20.97 -7.92 -6.04
CA SER A 121 -20.43 -6.83 -6.86
C SER A 121 -19.82 -5.72 -5.99
N ASP A 122 -18.82 -4.98 -6.46
CA ASP A 122 -18.00 -5.26 -7.66
C ASP A 122 -16.70 -5.98 -7.26
N GLY A 123 -16.06 -5.57 -6.18
CA GLY A 123 -14.89 -6.25 -5.64
C GLY A 123 -14.18 -5.42 -4.57
N ILE A 124 -12.95 -5.82 -4.27
CA ILE A 124 -12.03 -5.09 -3.38
C ILE A 124 -10.62 -5.12 -3.96
N ALA A 125 -9.87 -4.03 -3.80
CA ALA A 125 -8.47 -3.96 -4.22
C ALA A 125 -7.55 -3.50 -3.09
N PHE A 126 -6.37 -4.10 -3.04
CA PHE A 126 -5.21 -3.60 -2.29
C PHE A 126 -4.30 -2.88 -3.26
N PHE A 127 -3.88 -1.66 -2.95
CA PHE A 127 -3.15 -0.84 -3.92
C PHE A 127 -1.96 -0.09 -3.32
N LEU A 128 -1.01 0.20 -4.19
CA LEU A 128 0.05 1.19 -4.02
C LEU A 128 -0.19 2.30 -5.05
N ALA A 129 -0.27 3.54 -4.60
CA ALA A 129 -0.50 4.71 -5.44
C ALA A 129 0.32 5.90 -4.93
N PRO A 130 0.50 6.95 -5.75
CA PRO A 130 1.08 8.20 -5.29
C PRO A 130 0.32 8.76 -4.09
N THR A 131 1.06 9.39 -3.17
CA THR A 131 0.47 10.02 -1.97
C THR A 131 -0.58 11.06 -2.36
N SER A 132 -1.70 11.08 -1.63
CA SER A 132 -2.79 12.04 -1.84
C SER A 132 -3.52 11.90 -3.17
N MET A 133 -3.50 10.73 -3.81
CA MET A 133 -4.36 10.44 -4.97
C MET A 133 -5.83 10.46 -4.54
N PRO A 134 -6.69 11.37 -5.05
CA PRO A 134 -8.09 11.45 -4.63
C PRO A 134 -8.94 10.33 -5.26
N ILE A 135 -10.09 10.02 -4.67
CA ILE A 135 -11.08 9.18 -5.36
C ILE A 135 -11.58 9.95 -6.59
N LEU A 136 -11.41 9.37 -7.78
CA LEU A 136 -11.80 10.00 -9.02
C LEU A 136 -13.34 10.03 -9.17
N PRO A 137 -13.92 11.05 -9.81
CA PRO A 137 -15.32 11.01 -10.20
C PRO A 137 -15.60 9.81 -11.12
N ASN A 138 -16.77 9.19 -10.97
CA ASN A 138 -17.22 8.04 -11.76
C ASN A 138 -16.25 6.83 -11.70
N SER A 139 -15.68 6.58 -10.51
CA SER A 139 -14.75 5.49 -10.23
C SER A 139 -15.37 4.28 -9.52
N GLY A 140 -16.68 4.30 -9.26
CA GLY A 140 -17.38 3.13 -8.71
C GLY A 140 -17.57 2.04 -9.75
N GLY A 141 -18.14 0.91 -9.34
CA GLY A 141 -18.30 -0.22 -10.25
C GLY A 141 -17.02 -1.05 -10.36
N GLY A 142 -16.85 -1.67 -11.53
CA GLY A 142 -15.63 -2.36 -11.93
C GLY A 142 -14.37 -1.48 -11.99
N PHE A 143 -14.42 -0.17 -11.70
CA PHE A 143 -13.21 0.65 -11.55
C PHE A 143 -12.64 0.68 -10.12
N LEU A 144 -13.34 0.04 -9.16
CA LEU A 144 -12.91 -0.20 -7.77
C LEU A 144 -12.43 1.04 -6.99
N GLY A 145 -12.84 2.24 -7.40
CA GLY A 145 -12.42 3.50 -6.77
C GLY A 145 -11.00 3.93 -7.08
N LEU A 146 -10.32 3.26 -8.02
CA LEU A 146 -8.92 3.51 -8.38
C LEU A 146 -8.77 4.11 -9.77
N PHE A 147 -9.68 3.77 -10.68
CA PHE A 147 -9.70 4.28 -12.05
C PHE A 147 -11.02 4.98 -12.36
N ASN A 148 -11.10 5.58 -13.53
CA ASN A 148 -12.37 5.89 -14.19
C ASN A 148 -12.26 5.52 -15.67
N ALA A 149 -13.36 5.63 -16.40
CA ALA A 149 -13.39 5.27 -17.82
C ALA A 149 -12.34 6.00 -18.69
N SER A 150 -11.89 7.20 -18.29
CA SER A 150 -10.88 7.96 -19.04
C SER A 150 -9.46 7.54 -18.75
N ILE A 151 -9.19 6.85 -17.62
CA ILE A 151 -7.82 6.47 -17.24
C ILE A 151 -7.61 4.97 -17.13
N ALA A 152 -8.66 4.15 -17.17
CA ALA A 152 -8.59 2.70 -16.96
C ALA A 152 -7.59 2.00 -17.89
N SER A 153 -7.31 2.56 -19.06
CA SER A 153 -6.38 2.02 -20.07
C SER A 153 -5.28 3.01 -20.51
N GLU A 154 -5.05 4.09 -19.73
CA GLU A 154 -4.02 5.10 -20.05
C GLU A 154 -2.60 4.66 -19.66
N GLY A 155 -2.46 3.45 -19.11
CA GLY A 155 -1.19 2.81 -18.87
C GLY A 155 -0.30 3.58 -17.87
N PRO A 156 1.03 3.69 -18.10
CA PRO A 156 2.02 4.05 -17.08
C PRO A 156 1.81 5.35 -16.30
N GLN A 157 0.97 6.27 -16.77
CA GLN A 157 0.74 7.56 -16.13
C GLN A 157 -0.02 7.43 -14.79
N ASN A 158 -0.82 6.38 -14.64
CA ASN A 158 -1.63 6.17 -13.43
C ASN A 158 -0.76 5.88 -12.20
N ARG A 159 0.37 5.17 -12.39
CA ARG A 159 1.31 4.81 -11.31
C ARG A 159 0.65 4.05 -10.16
N ILE A 160 -0.32 3.21 -10.48
CA ILE A 160 -1.05 2.37 -9.54
C ILE A 160 -0.60 0.93 -9.75
N VAL A 161 -0.32 0.22 -8.66
CA VAL A 161 -0.21 -1.24 -8.67
C VAL A 161 -1.26 -1.76 -7.72
N MET A 162 -2.03 -2.75 -8.14
CA MET A 162 -3.08 -3.32 -7.30
C MET A 162 -3.16 -4.84 -7.38
N VAL A 163 -3.71 -5.40 -6.32
CA VAL A 163 -4.21 -6.78 -6.27
C VAL A 163 -5.70 -6.70 -6.01
N GLU A 164 -6.50 -7.14 -6.98
CA GLU A 164 -7.95 -7.10 -6.89
C GLU A 164 -8.55 -8.48 -6.61
N PHE A 165 -9.70 -8.47 -5.97
CA PHE A 165 -10.57 -9.61 -5.78
C PHE A 165 -11.91 -9.23 -6.41
N ASP A 166 -12.03 -9.57 -7.69
CA ASP A 166 -13.16 -9.17 -8.52
C ASP A 166 -14.26 -10.23 -8.45
N THR A 167 -15.45 -9.76 -8.08
CA THR A 167 -16.65 -10.58 -7.89
C THR A 167 -17.72 -10.32 -8.94
N TYR A 168 -17.48 -9.40 -9.87
CA TYR A 168 -18.40 -9.05 -10.91
C TYR A 168 -17.73 -9.12 -12.29
N VAL A 169 -18.28 -9.95 -13.17
CA VAL A 169 -17.73 -10.10 -14.52
C VAL A 169 -18.16 -8.91 -15.37
N ASN A 170 -17.27 -7.95 -15.58
CA ASN A 170 -17.39 -6.89 -16.58
C ASN A 170 -16.81 -7.39 -17.92
N PRO A 171 -17.63 -7.82 -18.90
CA PRO A 171 -17.13 -8.49 -20.10
C PRO A 171 -16.23 -7.62 -21.00
N GLU A 172 -16.22 -6.31 -20.77
CA GLU A 172 -15.39 -5.35 -21.51
C GLU A 172 -13.90 -5.48 -21.16
N PHE A 173 -13.58 -5.97 -19.96
CA PHE A 173 -12.20 -6.10 -19.48
C PHE A 173 -11.92 -7.42 -18.73
N ASN A 174 -12.92 -8.07 -18.13
CA ASN A 174 -12.70 -9.25 -17.29
C ASN A 174 -12.74 -10.57 -18.07
N PRO A 175 -11.98 -11.60 -17.60
CA PRO A 175 -12.29 -12.98 -17.96
C PRO A 175 -13.71 -13.35 -17.48
N PRO A 176 -14.38 -14.37 -18.06
CA PRO A 176 -15.77 -14.71 -17.76
C PRO A 176 -15.93 -15.46 -16.42
N VAL A 177 -15.16 -15.08 -15.39
CA VAL A 177 -15.11 -15.69 -14.05
C VAL A 177 -14.77 -14.65 -13.00
N HIS A 178 -15.20 -14.89 -11.75
CA HIS A 178 -14.64 -14.17 -10.60
C HIS A 178 -13.16 -14.51 -10.48
N HIS A 179 -12.33 -13.54 -10.17
CA HIS A 179 -10.88 -13.72 -10.26
C HIS A 179 -10.11 -12.85 -9.26
N ILE A 180 -8.83 -13.16 -9.16
CA ILE A 180 -7.85 -12.35 -8.46
C ILE A 180 -6.89 -11.82 -9.51
N GLY A 181 -6.81 -10.51 -9.64
CA GLY A 181 -5.96 -9.81 -10.61
C GLY A 181 -4.73 -9.20 -9.94
N ILE A 182 -3.62 -9.11 -10.69
CA ILE A 182 -2.48 -8.26 -10.33
C ILE A 182 -2.29 -7.29 -11.48
N ASN A 183 -2.68 -6.04 -11.27
CA ASN A 183 -2.77 -5.05 -12.33
C ASN A 183 -1.73 -3.95 -12.10
N LYS A 184 -1.12 -3.50 -13.21
CA LYS A 184 -0.06 -2.50 -13.21
C LYS A 184 -0.45 -1.35 -14.13
N ASN A 185 -0.82 -0.23 -13.50
CA ASN A 185 -1.21 1.04 -14.08
C ASN A 185 -2.49 1.04 -14.91
N GLU A 186 -3.11 -0.10 -15.19
CA GLU A 186 -4.34 -0.20 -15.98
C GLU A 186 -5.17 -1.35 -15.45
N PHE A 187 -6.46 -1.32 -15.74
CA PHE A 187 -7.39 -2.41 -15.47
C PHE A 187 -7.23 -3.48 -16.57
N SER A 188 -7.24 -4.78 -16.21
CA SER A 188 -6.95 -5.87 -17.16
C SER A 188 -7.82 -7.09 -16.98
#